data_AF-N6YRU8-F1
#
_entry.id   AF-N6YRU8-F1
#
_cell.length_a   1.000
_cell.length_b   1.000
_cell.length_c   1.000
_cell.angle_alpha   90.00
_cell.angle_beta   90.00
_cell.angle_gamma   90.00
#
_symmetry.space_group_name_H-M   'P 1'
#
loop_
_entity.id
_entity.type
_entity.pdbx_description
1 polymer ?
#
loop_
_entity_poly.entity_id
_entity_poly.type
_entity_poly.pdbx_seq_one_letter_code
_entity_poly.pdbx_strand_id
1 'polypeptide(L)'
;MDILFVGKGGDCRPLLAAAIFNHLAPCHCKARRIACDRDEPPSPAALALLERQGIRPGPTTAETPSAAPRAGDVVVSLCSTHVDHPCPHHAGTPLHVRWAVQDPLRRHLFARRADGELLDVYHILRARIERLLPLLQPGSALDRAHLESELHRLGRFLP
;
A
#
# COMPACT_ATOMS: atom_id res chain seq x y z
N MET A 1 -13.34 6.15 -4.88
CA MET A 1 -13.01 4.90 -4.16
C MET A 1 -11.68 5.11 -3.47
N ASP A 2 -11.55 4.73 -2.20
CA ASP A 2 -10.28 4.86 -1.50
C ASP A 2 -9.54 3.53 -1.40
N ILE A 3 -8.21 3.61 -1.47
CA ILE A 3 -7.31 2.49 -1.17
C ILE A 3 -6.52 2.82 0.09
N LEU A 4 -6.67 1.99 1.11
CA LEU A 4 -6.06 2.17 2.42
C LEU A 4 -4.84 1.27 2.52
N PHE A 5 -3.64 1.85 2.42
CA PHE A 5 -2.40 1.12 2.65
C PHE A 5 -2.09 1.12 4.15
N VAL A 6 -2.09 -0.06 4.75
CA VAL A 6 -1.93 -0.25 6.19
C VAL A 6 -0.54 -0.81 6.50
N GLY A 7 0.14 -0.17 7.45
CA GLY A 7 1.34 -0.70 8.08
C GLY A 7 1.64 0.01 9.39
N LYS A 8 2.83 -0.20 9.96
CA LYS A 8 3.24 0.51 11.19
C LYS A 8 3.54 1.97 10.88
N GLY A 9 3.36 2.87 11.85
CA GLY A 9 3.54 4.31 11.65
C GLY A 9 4.89 4.70 11.05
N GLY A 10 5.98 4.11 11.57
CA GLY A 10 7.35 4.36 11.12
C GLY A 10 7.78 3.58 9.88
N ASP A 11 6.89 2.74 9.32
CA ASP A 11 7.21 1.96 8.12
C ASP A 11 7.25 2.86 6.88
N CYS A 12 8.24 2.63 6.03
CA CYS A 12 8.32 3.28 4.72
C CYS A 12 7.25 2.76 3.73
N ARG A 13 6.81 1.50 3.86
CA ARG A 13 5.97 0.82 2.85
C ARG A 13 4.62 1.51 2.62
N PRO A 14 3.82 1.85 3.66
CA PRO A 14 2.53 2.52 3.46
C PRO A 14 2.66 3.91 2.84
N LEU A 15 3.72 4.65 3.18
CA LEU A 15 4.04 5.94 2.57
C LEU A 15 4.37 5.77 1.08
N LEU A 16 5.30 4.88 0.75
CA LEU A 16 5.69 4.61 -0.64
C LEU A 16 4.47 4.18 -1.47
N ALA A 17 3.67 3.23 -0.98
CA ALA A 17 2.51 2.73 -1.69
C ALA A 17 1.46 3.83 -1.94
N ALA A 18 1.10 4.61 -0.92
CA ALA A 18 0.12 5.68 -1.06
C ALA A 18 0.62 6.80 -1.99
N ALA A 19 1.89 7.19 -1.88
CA ALA A 19 2.49 8.23 -2.71
C ALA A 19 2.57 7.81 -4.18
N ILE A 20 3.06 6.59 -4.45
CA ILE A 20 3.11 6.03 -5.82
C ILE A 20 1.70 5.93 -6.40
N PHE A 21 0.74 5.41 -5.62
CA PHE A 21 -0.64 5.30 -6.09
C PHE A 21 -1.20 6.67 -6.45
N ASN A 22 -1.15 7.65 -5.56
CA ASN A 22 -1.69 8.99 -5.81
C ASN A 22 -0.99 9.73 -6.96
N HIS A 23 0.27 9.40 -7.24
CA HIS A 23 1.00 9.98 -8.37
C HIS A 23 0.55 9.41 -9.72
N LEU A 24 0.21 8.11 -9.76
CA LEU A 24 -0.16 7.40 -10.99
C LEU A 24 -1.68 7.32 -11.20
N ALA A 25 -2.48 7.44 -10.14
CA ALA A 25 -3.90 7.19 -10.18
C ALA A 25 -4.68 8.31 -10.88
N PRO A 26 -5.74 7.95 -11.62
CA PRO A 26 -6.72 8.91 -12.13
C PRO A 26 -7.52 9.57 -11.01
N CYS A 27 -8.15 10.71 -11.29
CA CYS A 27 -8.77 11.59 -10.30
C CYS A 27 -9.92 10.98 -9.47
N HIS A 28 -10.49 9.84 -9.86
CA HIS A 28 -11.59 9.17 -9.15
C HIS A 28 -11.15 8.16 -8.08
N CYS A 29 -9.85 7.89 -7.99
CA CYS A 29 -9.24 7.01 -6.99
C CYS A 29 -8.25 7.79 -6.13
N LYS A 30 -8.21 7.49 -4.83
CA LYS A 30 -7.25 8.08 -3.90
C LYS A 30 -6.71 7.04 -2.95
N ALA A 31 -5.42 7.11 -2.64
CA ALA A 31 -4.80 6.32 -1.60
C ALA A 31 -4.64 7.11 -0.29
N ARG A 32 -4.87 6.43 0.82
CA ARG A 32 -4.62 6.91 2.19
C ARG A 32 -3.63 6.00 2.90
N ARG A 33 -2.84 6.57 3.80
CA ARG A 33 -1.88 5.87 4.66
C ARG A 33 -2.50 5.65 6.04
N ILE A 34 -2.55 4.40 6.48
CA ILE A 34 -3.08 4.02 7.79
C ILE A 34 -1.95 3.44 8.65
N ALA A 35 -1.78 3.97 9.86
CA ALA A 35 -0.87 3.43 10.87
C ALA A 35 -1.63 2.48 11.80
N CYS A 36 -1.21 1.22 11.90
CA CYS A 36 -1.89 0.21 12.71
C CYS A 36 -1.58 0.25 14.21
N ASP A 37 -0.48 0.90 14.60
CA ASP A 37 0.00 0.98 15.98
C ASP A 37 -0.09 2.41 16.53
N ARG A 38 0.67 3.33 15.97
CA ARG A 38 0.71 4.75 16.34
C ARG A 38 1.17 5.59 15.16
N ASP A 39 0.70 6.82 15.08
CA ASP A 39 1.24 7.74 14.07
C ASP A 39 2.70 8.08 14.42
N GLU A 40 3.60 7.84 13.48
CA GLU A 40 5.00 8.22 13.57
C GLU A 40 5.38 9.00 12.31
N PRO A 41 6.39 9.89 12.41
CA PRO A 41 6.92 10.60 11.27
C PRO A 41 7.37 9.62 10.16
N PRO A 42 7.13 9.96 8.88
CA PRO A 42 7.58 9.14 7.76
C PRO A 42 9.10 9.00 7.73
N SER A 43 9.59 7.84 7.31
CA SER A 43 11.01 7.57 7.14
C SER A 43 11.69 8.62 6.24
N PRO A 44 12.75 9.31 6.71
CA PRO A 44 13.50 10.27 5.89
C PRO A 44 14.06 9.66 4.60
N ALA A 45 14.51 8.40 4.66
CA ALA A 45 15.02 7.69 3.50
C ALA A 45 13.93 7.46 2.43
N ALA A 46 12.70 7.16 2.86
CA ALA A 46 11.56 7.00 1.97
C ALA A 46 11.15 8.33 1.33
N LEU A 47 11.15 9.43 2.09
CA LEU A 47 10.92 10.78 1.56
C LEU A 47 11.95 11.16 0.50
N ALA A 48 13.24 10.96 0.80
CA ALA A 48 14.33 11.24 -0.14
C ALA A 48 14.27 10.35 -1.39
N LEU A 49 13.79 9.10 -1.28
CA LEU A 49 13.54 8.27 -2.45
C LEU A 49 12.41 8.83 -3.30
N LEU A 50 11.27 9.19 -2.70
CA LEU A 50 10.13 9.74 -3.45
C LEU A 50 10.50 11.03 -4.17
N GLU A 51 11.26 11.92 -3.52
CA GLU A 51 11.78 13.15 -4.13
C GLU A 51 12.65 12.86 -5.35
N ARG A 52 13.61 11.93 -5.24
CA ARG A 52 14.46 11.49 -6.37
C ARG A 52 13.65 10.91 -7.54
N GLN A 53 12.50 10.30 -7.26
CA GLN A 53 11.59 9.75 -8.27
C GLN A 53 10.58 10.78 -8.80
N GLY A 54 10.63 12.04 -8.33
CA GLY A 54 9.69 13.09 -8.72
C GLY A 54 8.27 12.90 -8.17
N ILE A 55 8.12 12.11 -7.11
CA ILE A 55 6.82 11.76 -6.51
C ILE A 55 6.59 12.60 -5.25
N ARG A 56 5.42 13.23 -5.15
CA ARG A 56 5.02 13.94 -3.93
C ARG A 56 4.62 12.92 -2.86
N PRO A 57 5.18 12.98 -1.63
CA PRO A 57 4.94 11.98 -0.59
C PRO A 57 3.53 11.99 0.01
N GLY A 58 2.75 13.06 -0.19
CA GLY A 58 1.45 13.23 0.44
C GLY A 58 1.55 13.70 1.90
N PRO A 59 0.50 13.48 2.71
CA PRO A 59 0.49 13.94 4.10
C PRO A 59 1.51 13.19 4.97
N THR A 60 2.14 13.92 5.90
CA THR A 60 3.11 13.36 6.85
C THR A 60 2.43 12.58 7.98
N THR A 61 1.19 12.89 8.30
CA THR A 61 0.38 12.22 9.33
C THR A 61 -0.32 11.00 8.73
N ALA A 62 -0.21 9.84 9.38
CA ALA A 62 -1.04 8.68 9.06
C ALA A 62 -2.40 8.80 9.74
N GLU A 63 -3.42 8.28 9.07
CA GLU A 63 -4.73 8.10 9.70
C GLU A 63 -4.72 6.88 10.64
N THR A 64 -5.52 6.92 11.70
CA THR A 64 -5.63 5.83 12.67
C THR A 64 -6.59 4.74 12.18
N PRO A 65 -6.50 3.49 12.68
CA PRO A 65 -7.36 2.39 12.23
C PRO A 65 -8.85 2.61 12.56
N SER A 66 -9.14 3.50 13.52
CA SER A 66 -10.49 3.94 13.85
C SER A 66 -11.14 4.80 12.74
N ALA A 67 -10.37 5.28 11.76
CA ALA A 67 -10.91 5.85 10.54
C ALA A 67 -11.54 4.72 9.71
N ALA A 68 -12.82 4.46 9.98
CA ALA A 68 -13.54 3.33 9.39
C ALA A 68 -13.47 3.37 7.85
N PRO A 69 -13.02 2.28 7.20
CA PRO A 69 -13.13 2.13 5.76
C PRO A 69 -14.61 2.24 5.36
N ARG A 70 -14.88 2.90 4.24
CA ARG A 70 -16.24 3.02 3.71
C ARG A 70 -16.58 1.77 2.89
N ALA A 71 -17.87 1.53 2.71
CA ALA A 71 -18.33 0.49 1.78
C ALA A 71 -17.78 0.78 0.37
N GLY A 72 -17.05 -0.18 -0.19
CA GLY A 72 -16.38 -0.05 -1.49
C GLY A 72 -14.90 0.32 -1.43
N ASP A 73 -14.35 0.63 -0.25
CA ASP A 73 -12.90 0.84 -0.09
C ASP A 73 -12.13 -0.48 -0.15
N VAL A 74 -10.87 -0.38 -0.58
CA VAL A 74 -9.91 -1.49 -0.61
C VAL A 74 -8.85 -1.27 0.46
N VAL A 75 -8.63 -2.23 1.33
CA VAL A 75 -7.61 -2.23 2.36
C VAL A 75 -6.47 -3.15 1.92
N VAL A 76 -5.25 -2.62 1.88
CA VAL A 76 -4.03 -3.35 1.51
C VAL A 76 -3.06 -3.33 2.69
N SER A 77 -2.88 -4.47 3.35
CA SER A 77 -1.91 -4.62 4.43
C SER A 77 -0.51 -4.95 3.90
N LEU A 78 0.49 -4.17 4.32
CA LEU A 78 1.88 -4.28 3.84
C LEU A 78 2.84 -4.91 4.85
N CYS A 79 2.46 -5.01 6.13
CA CYS A 79 3.27 -5.67 7.15
C CYS A 79 3.13 -7.20 7.08
N SER A 80 4.22 -7.91 7.36
CA SER A 80 4.24 -9.38 7.49
C SER A 80 3.70 -9.87 8.83
N THR A 81 3.50 -8.99 9.82
CA THR A 81 3.15 -9.34 11.20
C THR A 81 1.66 -9.23 11.54
N HIS A 82 0.80 -8.83 10.61
CA HIS A 82 -0.63 -8.91 10.85
C HIS A 82 -1.15 -10.31 10.50
N VAL A 83 -1.75 -10.93 11.51
CA VAL A 83 -2.56 -12.13 11.41
C VAL A 83 -3.66 -11.88 10.38
N ASP A 84 -3.76 -12.79 9.42
CA ASP A 84 -4.90 -12.90 8.51
C ASP A 84 -6.15 -13.16 9.38
N HIS A 85 -6.88 -12.12 9.80
CA HIS A 85 -8.27 -12.30 10.19
C HIS A 85 -9.07 -12.21 8.89
N PRO A 86 -9.58 -13.33 8.35
CA PRO A 86 -10.50 -13.26 7.23
C PRO A 86 -11.69 -12.42 7.69
N CYS A 87 -11.90 -11.27 7.06
CA CYS A 87 -13.09 -10.48 7.33
C CYS A 87 -14.23 -11.19 6.60
N PRO A 88 -15.21 -11.78 7.32
CA PRO A 88 -16.24 -12.58 6.70
C PRO A 88 -17.01 -11.71 5.70
N HIS A 89 -17.10 -12.18 4.44
CA HIS A 89 -17.73 -11.50 3.32
C HIS A 89 -19.17 -11.07 3.67
N HIS A 90 -19.32 -9.84 4.16
CA HIS A 90 -20.60 -9.18 4.34
C HIS A 90 -20.67 -8.00 3.37
N ALA A 91 -21.83 -7.82 2.74
CA ALA A 91 -22.11 -6.63 1.96
C ALA A 91 -21.94 -5.39 2.88
N GLY A 92 -21.00 -4.51 2.54
CA GLY A 92 -20.66 -3.31 3.33
C GLY A 92 -19.27 -3.33 3.97
N THR A 93 -18.62 -4.50 4.09
CA THR A 93 -17.24 -4.59 4.57
C THR A 93 -16.27 -4.16 3.45
N PRO A 94 -15.21 -3.38 3.72
CA PRO A 94 -14.14 -3.12 2.75
C PRO A 94 -13.50 -4.42 2.26
N LEU A 95 -13.00 -4.43 1.03
CA LEU A 95 -12.21 -5.56 0.53
C LEU A 95 -10.82 -5.52 1.18
N HIS A 96 -10.33 -6.62 1.72
CA HIS A 96 -9.05 -6.65 2.44
C HIS A 96 -8.09 -7.65 1.82
N VAL A 97 -6.89 -7.19 1.46
CA VAL A 97 -5.83 -8.03 0.89
C VAL A 97 -4.49 -7.75 1.54
N ARG A 98 -3.58 -8.72 1.41
CA ARG A 98 -2.21 -8.62 1.91
C ARG A 98 -1.20 -8.58 0.78
N TRP A 99 -0.39 -7.54 0.77
CA TRP A 99 0.76 -7.37 -0.12
C TRP A 99 2.02 -7.47 0.73
N ALA A 100 2.42 -8.69 1.06
CA ALA A 100 3.65 -8.89 1.82
C ALA A 100 4.84 -8.34 1.02
N VAL A 101 5.57 -7.41 1.62
CA VAL A 101 6.81 -6.84 1.09
C VAL A 101 7.79 -6.74 2.27
N GLN A 102 9.04 -7.15 2.04
CA GLN A 102 10.08 -7.10 3.04
C GLN A 102 10.23 -5.67 3.57
N ASP A 103 10.52 -5.55 4.87
CA ASP A 103 10.86 -4.27 5.48
C ASP A 103 12.34 -3.94 5.17
N PRO A 104 12.61 -2.93 4.34
CA PRO A 104 13.98 -2.61 3.92
C PRO A 104 14.79 -1.93 5.04
N LEU A 105 14.14 -1.55 6.15
CA LEU A 105 14.78 -0.85 7.27
C LEU A 105 15.05 -1.77 8.48
N ARG A 106 14.63 -3.05 8.44
CA ARG A 106 14.63 -3.94 9.61
C ARG A 106 15.77 -4.96 9.69
N ARG A 107 16.66 -5.07 8.69
CA ARG A 107 17.79 -6.04 8.71
C ARG A 107 19.02 -5.52 7.96
N HIS A 108 20.08 -5.22 8.69
CA HIS A 108 21.45 -5.26 8.16
C HIS A 108 22.22 -6.36 8.88
N LEU A 109 22.04 -7.61 8.44
CA LEU A 109 22.97 -8.71 8.76
C LEU A 109 23.92 -9.02 7.60
N PHE A 110 23.67 -8.45 6.41
CA PHE A 110 24.51 -8.61 5.21
C PHE A 110 24.73 -7.27 4.52
N ALA A 111 25.87 -7.15 3.83
CA ALA A 111 26.43 -5.93 3.27
C ALA A 111 25.67 -5.29 2.08
N ARG A 112 24.37 -5.52 1.92
CA ARG A 112 23.54 -4.70 1.01
C ARG A 112 23.27 -3.37 1.70
N ARG A 113 23.54 -2.27 0.99
CA ARG A 113 23.20 -0.92 1.48
C ARG A 113 21.68 -0.79 1.59
N ALA A 114 21.20 -0.21 2.69
CA ALA A 114 19.77 0.04 2.95
C ALA A 114 19.03 0.69 1.76
N ASP A 115 19.74 1.53 1.00
CA ASP A 115 19.20 2.21 -0.18
C ASP A 115 18.77 1.25 -1.29
N GLY A 116 19.51 0.14 -1.48
CA GLY A 116 19.18 -0.87 -2.49
C GLY A 116 17.91 -1.62 -2.15
N GLU A 117 17.76 -2.04 -0.89
CA GLU A 117 16.54 -2.72 -0.43
C GLU A 117 15.32 -1.80 -0.46
N LEU A 118 15.49 -0.52 -0.13
CA LEU A 118 14.41 0.46 -0.21
C LEU A 118 13.95 0.68 -1.66
N LEU A 119 14.91 0.72 -2.60
CA LEU A 119 14.61 0.84 -4.03
C LEU A 119 13.92 -0.42 -4.58
N ASP A 120 14.34 -1.61 -4.16
CA ASP A 120 13.67 -2.88 -4.50
C ASP A 120 12.21 -2.87 -4.04
N VAL A 121 11.95 -2.45 -2.81
CA VAL A 121 10.59 -2.28 -2.26
C VAL A 121 9.77 -1.29 -3.08
N TYR A 122 10.35 -0.15 -3.44
CA TYR A 122 9.71 0.83 -4.32
C TYR A 122 9.31 0.22 -5.66
N HIS A 123 10.21 -0.53 -6.33
CA HIS A 123 9.92 -1.16 -7.62
C HIS A 123 8.81 -2.21 -7.52
N ILE A 124 8.83 -3.04 -6.47
CA ILE A 124 7.77 -4.03 -6.22
C ILE A 124 6.42 -3.34 -6.06
N LEU A 125 6.34 -2.31 -5.19
CA LEU A 125 5.10 -1.59 -4.94
C LEU A 125 4.59 -0.88 -6.20
N ARG A 126 5.48 -0.21 -6.93
CA ARG A 126 5.13 0.46 -8.19
C ARG A 126 4.60 -0.52 -9.22
N ALA A 127 5.27 -1.65 -9.44
CA ALA A 127 4.85 -2.64 -10.43
C ALA A 127 3.50 -3.29 -10.10
N ARG A 128 3.16 -3.43 -8.80
CA ARG A 128 1.84 -3.89 -8.34
C ARG A 128 0.77 -2.82 -8.55
N ILE A 129 1.08 -1.57 -8.24
CA ILE A 129 0.15 -0.43 -8.41
C ILE A 129 -0.15 -0.19 -9.90
N GLU A 130 0.85 -0.19 -10.76
CA GLU A 130 0.67 -0.02 -12.22
C GLU A 130 -0.25 -1.09 -12.81
N ARG A 131 -0.21 -2.32 -12.29
CA ARG A 131 -1.11 -3.41 -12.70
C ARG A 131 -2.50 -3.33 -12.07
N LEU A 132 -2.62 -2.70 -10.89
CA LEU A 132 -3.90 -2.45 -10.24
C LEU A 132 -4.72 -1.38 -10.96
N LEU A 133 -4.09 -0.29 -11.40
CA LEU A 133 -4.80 0.89 -11.94
C LEU A 133 -5.77 0.60 -13.12
N PRO A 134 -5.47 -0.29 -14.08
CA PRO A 134 -6.41 -0.67 -15.13
C PRO A 134 -7.68 -1.37 -14.59
N LEU A 135 -7.57 -2.09 -13.46
CA LEU A 135 -8.70 -2.77 -12.82
C LEU A 135 -9.65 -1.82 -12.10
N LEU A 136 -9.25 -0.56 -11.92
CA LEU A 136 -10.02 0.46 -11.18
C LEU A 136 -10.66 1.51 -12.11
N GLN A 137 -10.63 1.28 -13.43
CA GLN A 137 -11.21 2.20 -14.39
C GLN A 137 -12.75 2.20 -14.31
N PRO A 138 -13.42 3.35 -14.44
CA PRO A 138 -14.87 3.40 -14.48
C PRO A 138 -15.38 2.55 -15.65
N GLY A 139 -16.35 1.68 -15.38
CA GLY A 139 -16.88 0.76 -16.40
C GLY A 139 -16.07 -0.54 -16.58
N SER A 140 -15.00 -0.77 -15.81
CA SER A 140 -14.46 -2.13 -15.68
C SER A 140 -15.56 -3.03 -15.10
N ALA A 141 -16.02 -4.01 -15.86
CA ALA A 141 -17.04 -4.98 -15.44
C ALA A 141 -16.51 -6.00 -14.41
N LEU A 142 -15.55 -5.58 -13.58
CA LEU A 142 -14.97 -6.42 -12.55
C LEU A 142 -15.95 -6.50 -11.38
N ASP A 143 -16.54 -7.67 -11.19
CA ASP A 143 -17.22 -7.96 -9.95
C ASP A 143 -16.22 -7.94 -8.77
N ARG A 144 -16.76 -7.82 -7.56
CA ARG A 144 -15.94 -7.71 -6.34
C ARG A 144 -15.03 -8.92 -6.14
N ALA A 145 -15.47 -10.12 -6.49
CA ALA A 145 -14.71 -11.35 -6.28
C ALA A 145 -13.51 -11.44 -7.23
N HIS A 146 -13.68 -11.01 -8.48
CA HIS A 146 -12.58 -10.87 -9.43
C HIS A 146 -11.56 -9.83 -8.98
N LEU A 147 -12.00 -8.66 -8.48
CA LEU A 147 -11.07 -7.64 -7.95
C LEU A 147 -10.26 -8.19 -6.77
N GLU A 148 -10.90 -8.94 -5.88
CA GLU A 148 -10.24 -9.57 -4.73
C GLU A 148 -9.18 -10.58 -5.18
N SER A 149 -9.53 -11.45 -6.12
CA SER A 149 -8.63 -12.46 -6.70
C SER A 149 -7.40 -11.80 -7.35
N GLU A 150 -7.60 -10.77 -8.16
CA GLU A 150 -6.49 -10.06 -8.81
C GLU A 150 -5.61 -9.33 -7.79
N LEU A 151 -6.20 -8.69 -6.78
CA LEU A 151 -5.44 -8.06 -5.71
C LEU A 151 -4.58 -9.06 -4.91
N HIS A 152 -5.08 -10.27 -4.67
CA HIS A 152 -4.29 -11.36 -4.08
C HIS A 152 -3.15 -11.81 -5.00
N ARG A 153 -3.40 -11.91 -6.31
CA ARG A 153 -2.39 -12.26 -7.31
C ARG A 153 -1.28 -11.20 -7.36
N LEU A 154 -1.64 -9.92 -7.37
CA LEU A 154 -0.70 -8.80 -7.33
C LEU A 154 0.15 -8.82 -6.07
N GLY A 155 -0.40 -9.23 -4.92
CA GLY A 155 0.36 -9.37 -3.67
C GLY A 155 1.52 -10.37 -3.73
N ARG A 156 1.53 -11.28 -4.73
CA ARG A 156 2.59 -12.27 -4.97
C ARG A 156 3.49 -11.91 -6.16
N PHE A 157 3.13 -10.89 -6.93
CA PHE A 157 3.90 -10.46 -8.08
C PHE A 157 5.23 -9.83 -7.65
N LEU A 158 6.30 -10.20 -8.35
CA LEU A 158 7.64 -9.63 -8.27
C LEU A 158 8.11 -9.32 -9.70
N PRO A 159 8.54 -8.08 -9.99
CA PRO A 159 9.09 -7.69 -11.28
C PRO A 159 10.51 -8.23 -11.52
#